data_AF-L2GLI0-F1
#
_entry.id   AF-L2GLI0-F1
#
_cell.length_a   1.000
_cell.length_b   1.000
_cell.length_c   1.000
_cell.angle_alpha   90.00
_cell.angle_beta   90.00
_cell.angle_gamma   90.00
#
_symmetry.space_group_name_H-M   'P 1'
#
loop_
_entity.id
_entity.type
_entity.pdbx_description
1 polymer ?
#
loop_
_entity_poly.entity_id
_entity_poly.type
_entity_poly.pdbx_seq_one_letter_code
_entity_poly.pdbx_strand_id
1 'polypeptide(L)'
;MEQFKKGLTANLRKLGLNKDYSEEIDGLFEKGILKDGMPYKALFNTFLIHMSKRSRLFENIMKGKYIFDLTCHLNSPYVDADPNGDDLACKLEKSFLNRIEYVHVERQDSKIFIGVRFNKNIYMELKGSEVHEYLYPYRLLLFDKLVKITDYTFDQLLFSYTKPRDVKVKYAEFVEHLKTLKLPLSITFDDLLFENTNILPIFDVFIYLESSSQWPKDQDAIDCAKTAFYCQLYLKSKYRHSVSKEYCVFKYDEFYFKVRILIKSDFSAKYKVLMGLGSAVNKLDEDFHRKAHMAKTIFARLGLYPLCFDDCFVDVICLALGHGVIGDSKFVDNLLNFNFDIFGSSFDLETLKLSKDGSNTKMLKICYTNSVFSLPLPDRQIIEETKTKLRSLQIPEVLLDEDFILQADHILDFDTSEYDIVLSKKYIPGFSEIIGNITDSFDLGTPEFKEFSKGILFKMGYFYYNSLSRMLFIKAKTDVDTDLFANLLILETSFEYIKINKQTKK
;
A
#
# COMPACT_ATOMS: atom_id res chain seq x y z
N MET A 1 -13.22 -44.23 -0.20
CA MET A 1 -13.45 -43.51 1.07
C MET A 1 -12.19 -42.95 1.77
N GLU A 2 -11.29 -43.77 2.31
CA GLU A 2 -10.15 -43.31 3.15
C GLU A 2 -9.19 -42.30 2.48
N GLN A 3 -8.86 -42.49 1.21
CA GLN A 3 -8.03 -41.53 0.47
C GLN A 3 -8.72 -40.16 0.31
N PHE A 4 -10.06 -40.14 0.20
CA PHE A 4 -10.82 -38.90 0.13
C PHE A 4 -10.81 -38.19 1.49
N LYS A 5 -11.00 -38.90 2.60
CA LYS A 5 -10.88 -38.33 3.96
C LYS A 5 -9.53 -37.63 4.15
N LYS A 6 -8.43 -38.36 3.89
CA LYS A 6 -7.07 -37.80 4.01
C LYS A 6 -6.85 -36.58 3.12
N GLY A 7 -7.29 -36.64 1.86
CA GLY A 7 -7.17 -35.51 0.93
C GLY A 7 -8.00 -34.29 1.36
N LEU A 8 -9.24 -34.51 1.82
CA LEU A 8 -10.12 -33.45 2.30
C LEU A 8 -9.52 -32.76 3.53
N THR A 9 -9.11 -33.55 4.54
CA THR A 9 -8.47 -33.03 5.75
C THR A 9 -7.22 -32.22 5.39
N ALA A 10 -6.38 -32.70 4.47
CA ALA A 10 -5.21 -31.95 4.02
C ALA A 10 -5.58 -30.61 3.35
N ASN A 11 -6.66 -30.58 2.57
CA ASN A 11 -7.14 -29.34 1.94
C ASN A 11 -7.75 -28.35 2.94
N LEU A 12 -8.53 -28.84 3.90
CA LEU A 12 -9.15 -28.00 4.94
C LEU A 12 -8.11 -27.45 5.93
N ARG A 13 -7.09 -28.25 6.29
CA ARG A 13 -5.96 -27.79 7.13
C ARG A 13 -5.18 -26.65 6.49
N LYS A 14 -5.01 -26.64 5.16
CA LYS A 14 -4.41 -25.50 4.44
C LYS A 14 -5.20 -24.20 4.57
N LEU A 15 -6.47 -24.31 4.95
CA LEU A 15 -7.37 -23.18 5.22
C LEU A 15 -7.47 -22.88 6.73
N GLY A 16 -6.65 -23.51 7.58
CA GLY A 16 -6.70 -23.34 9.04
C GLY A 16 -7.82 -24.11 9.74
N LEU A 17 -8.52 -25.00 9.02
CA LEU A 17 -9.64 -25.80 9.55
C LEU A 17 -9.10 -27.19 9.91
N ASN A 18 -8.88 -27.44 11.19
CA ASN A 18 -8.24 -28.66 11.67
C ASN A 18 -9.25 -29.71 12.17
N LYS A 19 -10.55 -29.38 12.19
CA LYS A 19 -11.62 -30.25 12.64
C LYS A 19 -11.62 -31.55 11.85
N ASP A 20 -11.81 -32.66 12.56
CA ASP A 20 -12.09 -33.94 11.93
C ASP A 20 -13.52 -33.97 11.39
N TYR A 21 -13.67 -34.18 10.08
CA TYR A 21 -14.95 -34.29 9.37
C TYR A 21 -15.27 -35.74 8.98
N SER A 22 -14.56 -36.72 9.55
CA SER A 22 -14.70 -38.13 9.18
C SER A 22 -16.12 -38.65 9.36
N GLU A 23 -16.79 -38.28 10.45
CA GLU A 23 -18.18 -38.68 10.72
C GLU A 23 -19.16 -38.06 9.72
N GLU A 24 -19.01 -36.77 9.40
CA GLU A 24 -19.85 -36.12 8.39
C GLU A 24 -19.64 -36.75 7.00
N ILE A 25 -18.42 -37.15 6.66
CA ILE A 25 -18.12 -37.84 5.40
C ILE A 25 -18.78 -39.21 5.37
N ASP A 26 -18.63 -40.01 6.43
CA ASP A 26 -19.21 -41.35 6.51
C ASP A 26 -20.72 -41.29 6.39
N GLY A 27 -21.37 -40.38 7.12
CA GLY A 27 -22.81 -40.16 7.03
C GLY A 27 -23.30 -39.72 5.64
N LEU A 28 -22.45 -39.10 4.81
CA LEU A 28 -22.77 -38.76 3.42
C LEU A 28 -22.60 -39.95 2.45
N PHE A 29 -21.66 -40.86 2.72
CA PHE A 29 -21.54 -42.13 1.98
C PHE A 29 -22.71 -43.06 2.31
N GLU A 30 -23.09 -43.18 3.58
CA GLU A 30 -24.23 -43.99 4.02
C GLU A 30 -25.55 -43.52 3.40
N LYS A 31 -25.74 -42.19 3.25
CA LYS A 31 -26.91 -41.60 2.57
C LYS A 31 -26.87 -41.71 1.04
N GLY A 32 -25.80 -42.30 0.47
CA GLY A 32 -25.60 -42.40 -0.98
C GLY A 32 -25.39 -41.07 -1.70
N ILE A 33 -25.12 -40.00 -0.94
CA ILE A 33 -24.86 -38.65 -1.48
C ILE A 33 -23.44 -38.61 -2.06
N LEU A 34 -22.47 -39.14 -1.31
CA LEU A 34 -21.16 -39.49 -1.84
C LEU A 34 -21.21 -40.96 -2.29
N LYS A 35 -20.54 -41.27 -3.41
CA LYS A 35 -20.48 -42.64 -3.95
C LYS A 35 -19.06 -43.03 -4.25
N ASP A 36 -18.73 -44.29 -3.99
CA ASP A 36 -17.46 -44.87 -4.41
C ASP A 36 -17.36 -44.84 -5.94
N GLY A 37 -16.18 -44.50 -6.45
CA GLY A 37 -15.91 -44.32 -7.88
C GLY A 37 -16.09 -42.88 -8.41
N MET A 38 -16.63 -41.94 -7.62
CA MET A 38 -16.63 -40.53 -8.00
C MET A 38 -15.21 -39.94 -8.05
N PRO A 39 -14.88 -39.08 -9.03
CA PRO A 39 -13.62 -38.34 -9.02
C PRO A 39 -13.48 -37.47 -7.76
N TYR A 40 -12.26 -37.29 -7.26
CA TYR A 40 -11.98 -36.50 -6.06
C TYR A 40 -12.62 -35.10 -6.08
N LYS A 41 -12.53 -34.40 -7.22
CA LYS A 41 -13.14 -33.07 -7.39
C LYS A 41 -14.67 -33.09 -7.21
N ALA A 42 -15.33 -34.15 -7.67
CA ALA A 42 -16.77 -34.31 -7.52
C ALA A 42 -17.16 -34.65 -6.08
N LEU A 43 -16.38 -35.50 -5.39
CA LEU A 43 -16.56 -35.79 -3.97
C LEU A 43 -16.38 -34.52 -3.12
N PHE A 44 -15.32 -33.78 -3.37
CA PHE A 44 -15.00 -32.53 -2.67
C PHE A 44 -16.09 -31.47 -2.87
N ASN A 45 -16.53 -31.23 -4.11
CA ASN A 45 -17.59 -30.27 -4.39
C ASN A 45 -18.93 -30.69 -3.76
N THR A 46 -19.29 -31.98 -3.84
CA THR A 46 -20.53 -32.49 -3.23
C THR A 46 -20.50 -32.34 -1.69
N PHE A 47 -19.36 -32.63 -1.06
CA PHE A 47 -19.17 -32.40 0.37
C PHE A 47 -19.38 -30.92 0.71
N LEU A 48 -18.71 -30.00 0.00
CA LEU A 48 -18.84 -28.57 0.26
C LEU A 48 -20.28 -28.06 0.05
N ILE A 49 -20.98 -28.53 -0.99
CA ILE A 49 -22.39 -28.18 -1.25
C ILE A 49 -23.29 -28.63 -0.09
N HIS A 50 -22.99 -29.77 0.53
CA HIS A 50 -23.74 -30.22 1.67
C HIS A 50 -23.45 -29.38 2.91
N MET A 51 -22.18 -29.10 3.17
CA MET A 51 -21.75 -28.30 4.33
C MET A 51 -22.19 -26.84 4.23
N SER A 52 -22.23 -26.26 3.02
CA SER A 52 -22.65 -24.88 2.79
C SER A 52 -24.12 -24.62 3.13
N LYS A 53 -24.96 -25.66 3.18
CA LYS A 53 -26.35 -25.54 3.63
C LYS A 53 -26.46 -25.20 5.12
N ARG A 54 -25.39 -25.45 5.89
CA ARG A 54 -25.35 -25.28 7.35
C ARG A 54 -24.40 -24.17 7.80
N SER A 55 -23.41 -23.81 6.98
CA SER A 55 -22.40 -22.83 7.36
C SER A 55 -21.93 -21.99 6.18
N ARG A 56 -21.92 -20.66 6.38
CA ARG A 56 -21.43 -19.66 5.43
C ARG A 56 -19.93 -19.81 5.12
N LEU A 57 -19.17 -20.36 6.07
CA LEU A 57 -17.75 -20.66 5.88
C LEU A 57 -17.54 -21.58 4.67
N PHE A 58 -18.28 -22.69 4.59
CA PHE A 58 -18.18 -23.62 3.46
C PHE A 58 -18.77 -23.04 2.17
N GLU A 59 -19.78 -22.18 2.28
CA GLU A 59 -20.27 -21.42 1.12
C GLU A 59 -19.17 -20.52 0.52
N ASN A 60 -18.37 -19.87 1.37
CA ASN A 60 -17.24 -19.06 0.93
C ASN A 60 -16.12 -19.93 0.32
N ILE A 61 -15.81 -21.09 0.91
CA ILE A 61 -14.86 -22.05 0.30
C ILE A 61 -15.31 -22.45 -1.11
N MET A 62 -16.59 -22.80 -1.29
CA MET A 62 -17.11 -23.18 -2.61
C MET A 62 -17.00 -22.06 -3.64
N LYS A 63 -17.26 -20.82 -3.22
CA LYS A 63 -17.19 -19.65 -4.10
C LYS A 63 -15.74 -19.20 -4.38
N GLY A 64 -14.74 -19.89 -3.81
CA GLY A 64 -13.34 -19.47 -3.89
C GLY A 64 -13.10 -18.12 -3.21
N LYS A 65 -13.94 -17.74 -2.24
CA LYS A 65 -13.80 -16.52 -1.45
C LYS A 65 -12.91 -16.78 -0.24
N TYR A 66 -12.31 -15.71 0.26
CA TYR A 66 -11.64 -15.73 1.57
C TYR A 66 -12.62 -16.13 2.66
N ILE A 67 -12.14 -16.93 3.60
CA ILE A 67 -12.95 -17.44 4.72
C ILE A 67 -12.76 -16.64 6.00
N PHE A 68 -11.61 -15.99 6.20
CA PHE A 68 -11.33 -15.15 7.37
C PHE A 68 -10.60 -13.89 6.93
N ASP A 69 -10.97 -12.76 7.54
CA ASP A 69 -10.32 -11.46 7.38
C ASP A 69 -9.33 -11.18 8.52
N LEU A 70 -9.56 -11.81 9.68
CA LEU A 70 -8.69 -11.78 10.86
C LEU A 70 -8.57 -13.20 11.42
N THR A 71 -7.35 -13.62 11.75
CA THR A 71 -7.10 -14.86 12.48
C THR A 71 -6.12 -14.63 13.63
N CYS A 72 -6.40 -15.27 14.76
CA CYS A 72 -5.53 -15.22 15.92
C CYS A 72 -5.64 -16.52 16.73
N HIS A 73 -4.65 -16.71 17.59
CA HIS A 73 -4.58 -17.81 18.53
C HIS A 73 -4.60 -17.26 19.95
N LEU A 74 -5.52 -17.75 20.76
CA LEU A 74 -5.58 -17.45 22.18
C LEU A 74 -4.72 -18.46 22.96
N ASN A 75 -3.66 -17.96 23.59
CA ASN A 75 -2.79 -18.69 24.51
C ASN A 75 -3.24 -18.36 25.94
N SER A 76 -4.09 -19.18 26.55
CA SER A 76 -4.60 -18.86 27.89
C SER A 76 -5.14 -20.11 28.61
N PRO A 77 -5.16 -20.15 29.96
CA PRO A 77 -5.96 -21.12 30.73
C PRO A 77 -7.45 -21.18 30.33
N TYR A 78 -7.94 -20.22 29.53
CA TYR A 78 -9.25 -20.29 28.88
C TYR A 78 -9.46 -21.56 28.04
N VAL A 79 -8.38 -22.14 27.48
CA VAL A 79 -8.40 -23.43 26.76
C VAL A 79 -8.95 -24.57 27.63
N ASP A 80 -8.69 -24.54 28.93
CA ASP A 80 -9.16 -25.56 29.87
C ASP A 80 -10.60 -25.33 30.31
N ALA A 81 -11.07 -24.07 30.32
CA ALA A 81 -12.42 -23.69 30.74
C ALA A 81 -13.48 -23.85 29.63
N ASP A 82 -13.09 -23.71 28.36
CA ASP A 82 -13.98 -23.88 27.19
C ASP A 82 -13.31 -24.77 26.12
N PRO A 83 -13.33 -26.11 26.29
CA PRO A 83 -12.57 -27.03 25.43
C PRO A 83 -13.01 -27.04 23.96
N ASN A 84 -14.27 -26.67 23.70
CA ASN A 84 -14.86 -26.63 22.36
C ASN A 84 -14.87 -25.21 21.76
N GLY A 85 -14.71 -24.16 22.59
CA GLY A 85 -14.75 -22.77 22.15
C GLY A 85 -16.16 -22.24 21.88
N ASP A 86 -17.21 -22.95 22.31
CA ASP A 86 -18.60 -22.61 22.01
C ASP A 86 -19.06 -21.34 22.77
N ASP A 87 -18.66 -21.20 24.04
CA ASP A 87 -18.93 -20.01 24.84
C ASP A 87 -18.14 -18.81 24.31
N LEU A 88 -16.87 -19.05 23.95
CA LEU A 88 -16.02 -18.05 23.31
C LEU A 88 -16.64 -17.54 22.00
N ALA A 89 -17.09 -18.44 21.12
CA ALA A 89 -17.74 -18.07 19.87
C ALA A 89 -18.98 -17.19 20.13
N CYS A 90 -19.85 -17.61 21.05
CA CYS A 90 -21.06 -16.86 21.40
C CYS A 90 -20.74 -15.47 21.99
N LYS A 91 -19.69 -15.35 22.79
CA LYS A 91 -19.24 -14.07 23.37
C LYS A 91 -18.65 -13.15 22.31
N LEU A 92 -17.80 -13.68 21.43
CA LEU A 92 -17.24 -12.92 20.31
C LEU A 92 -18.34 -12.43 19.38
N GLU A 93 -19.29 -13.29 19.00
CA GLU A 93 -20.42 -12.89 18.15
C GLU A 93 -21.23 -11.75 18.77
N LYS A 94 -21.45 -11.77 20.08
CA LYS A 94 -22.10 -10.67 20.82
C LYS A 94 -21.26 -9.40 20.81
N SER A 95 -19.95 -9.50 21.04
CA SER A 95 -19.03 -8.34 21.02
C SER A 95 -18.99 -7.67 19.66
N PHE A 96 -18.93 -8.46 18.57
CA PHE A 96 -18.90 -7.94 17.21
C PHE A 96 -20.25 -7.40 16.72
N LEU A 97 -21.36 -7.68 17.41
CA LEU A 97 -22.70 -7.21 17.05
C LEU A 97 -23.04 -7.53 15.58
N ASN A 98 -23.44 -6.53 14.79
CA ASN A 98 -23.79 -6.65 13.38
C ASN A 98 -22.62 -6.41 12.42
N ARG A 99 -21.37 -6.59 12.86
CA ARG A 99 -20.15 -6.28 12.08
C ARG A 99 -19.41 -7.49 11.52
N ILE A 100 -19.88 -8.69 11.86
CA ILE A 100 -19.33 -9.97 11.37
C ILE A 100 -20.33 -10.68 10.45
N GLU A 101 -19.82 -11.50 9.55
CA GLU A 101 -20.60 -12.50 8.83
C GLU A 101 -20.68 -13.81 9.59
N TYR A 102 -19.57 -14.22 10.24
CA TYR A 102 -19.46 -15.37 11.14
C TYR A 102 -18.12 -15.36 11.90
N VAL A 103 -18.08 -16.09 13.01
CA VAL A 103 -16.87 -16.42 13.77
C VAL A 103 -16.68 -17.94 13.75
N HIS A 104 -15.43 -18.39 13.60
CA HIS A 104 -15.04 -19.78 13.74
C HIS A 104 -14.07 -19.88 14.91
N VAL A 105 -14.38 -20.74 15.87
CA VAL A 105 -13.52 -21.02 17.03
C VAL A 105 -13.21 -22.51 17.01
N GLU A 106 -11.94 -22.84 17.20
CA GLU A 106 -11.52 -24.23 17.18
C GLU A 106 -10.29 -24.45 18.07
N ARG A 107 -10.30 -25.50 18.88
CA ARG A 107 -9.13 -25.90 19.65
C ARG A 107 -8.05 -26.49 18.72
N GLN A 108 -6.83 -25.97 18.84
CA GLN A 108 -5.64 -26.46 18.15
C GLN A 108 -4.53 -26.68 19.18
N ASP A 109 -4.31 -27.94 19.55
CA ASP A 109 -3.37 -28.36 20.58
C ASP A 109 -3.60 -27.64 21.93
N SER A 110 -2.65 -26.79 22.34
CA SER A 110 -2.67 -26.00 23.58
C SER A 110 -3.19 -24.57 23.37
N LYS A 111 -3.85 -24.29 22.25
CA LYS A 111 -4.34 -22.96 21.86
C LYS A 111 -5.77 -23.05 21.32
N ILE A 112 -6.48 -21.92 21.34
CA ILE A 112 -7.74 -21.78 20.61
C ILE A 112 -7.48 -20.90 19.39
N PHE A 113 -7.74 -21.43 18.19
CA PHE A 113 -7.78 -20.66 16.95
C PHE A 113 -9.11 -19.92 16.84
N ILE A 114 -9.04 -18.66 16.45
CA ILE A 114 -10.18 -17.79 16.20
C ILE A 114 -10.02 -17.22 14.79
N GLY A 115 -10.97 -17.54 13.92
CA GLY A 115 -11.09 -16.97 12.59
C GLY A 115 -12.35 -16.14 12.47
N VAL A 116 -12.22 -14.88 12.04
CA VAL A 116 -13.35 -13.95 11.94
C VAL A 116 -13.53 -13.50 10.51
N ARG A 117 -14.77 -13.54 10.03
CA ARG A 117 -15.18 -12.94 8.75
C ARG A 117 -16.00 -11.69 9.03
N PHE A 118 -15.57 -10.55 8.51
CA PHE A 118 -16.24 -9.27 8.70
C PHE A 118 -17.24 -8.98 7.59
N ASN A 119 -18.20 -8.11 7.90
CA ASN A 119 -18.95 -7.40 6.89
C ASN A 119 -18.43 -5.96 6.76
N LYS A 120 -19.04 -5.16 5.88
CA LYS A 120 -18.57 -3.80 5.55
C LYS A 120 -18.62 -2.80 6.72
N ASN A 121 -19.34 -3.11 7.81
CA ASN A 121 -19.55 -2.18 8.92
C ASN A 121 -18.50 -2.29 10.03
N ILE A 122 -17.47 -3.14 9.88
CA ILE A 122 -16.51 -3.44 10.93
C ILE A 122 -15.77 -2.20 11.48
N TYR A 123 -15.52 -1.22 10.61
CA TYR A 123 -14.82 0.00 10.96
C TYR A 123 -15.75 1.16 11.39
N MET A 124 -17.07 1.00 11.38
CA MET A 124 -17.95 2.07 11.85
C MET A 124 -17.64 2.47 13.30
N GLU A 125 -17.47 3.77 13.56
CA GLU A 125 -17.18 4.30 14.89
C GLU A 125 -18.14 3.78 15.98
N LEU A 126 -17.57 3.37 17.12
CA LEU A 126 -18.33 3.07 18.32
C LEU A 126 -18.59 4.37 19.08
N LYS A 127 -19.86 4.65 19.37
CA LYS A 127 -20.24 5.82 20.20
C LYS A 127 -19.48 5.78 21.53
N GLY A 128 -18.73 6.85 21.81
CA GLY A 128 -17.98 7.02 23.06
C GLY A 128 -16.68 6.23 23.17
N SER A 129 -16.18 5.66 22.08
CA SER A 129 -14.87 5.00 22.04
C SER A 129 -13.77 6.00 21.65
N GLU A 130 -12.71 6.07 22.45
CA GLU A 130 -11.47 6.80 22.11
C GLU A 130 -10.50 5.97 21.26
N VAL A 131 -10.85 4.71 20.97
CA VAL A 131 -10.01 3.80 20.16
C VAL A 131 -10.04 4.21 18.69
N HIS A 132 -8.87 4.23 18.05
CA HIS A 132 -8.75 4.50 16.62
C HIS A 132 -9.56 3.50 15.78
N GLU A 133 -10.16 4.00 14.70
CA GLU A 133 -11.10 3.25 13.86
C GLU A 133 -10.55 1.90 13.36
N TYR A 134 -9.31 1.90 12.88
CA TYR A 134 -8.65 0.71 12.33
C TYR A 134 -8.34 -0.37 13.39
N LEU A 135 -8.38 -0.02 14.68
CA LEU A 135 -8.17 -0.94 15.80
C LEU A 135 -9.46 -1.63 16.26
N TYR A 136 -10.64 -1.24 15.76
CA TYR A 136 -11.91 -1.83 16.17
C TYR A 136 -11.97 -3.36 16.08
N PRO A 137 -11.55 -4.02 14.98
CA PRO A 137 -11.54 -5.49 14.93
C PRO A 137 -10.82 -6.15 16.10
N TYR A 138 -9.67 -5.59 16.49
CA TYR A 138 -8.82 -6.09 17.56
C TYR A 138 -9.41 -5.76 18.93
N ARG A 139 -9.97 -4.56 19.09
CA ARG A 139 -10.63 -4.14 20.34
C ARG A 139 -11.82 -5.04 20.68
N LEU A 140 -12.55 -5.48 19.67
CA LEU A 140 -13.71 -6.35 19.79
C LEU A 140 -13.35 -7.80 20.15
N LEU A 141 -12.11 -8.24 19.87
CA LEU A 141 -11.59 -9.52 20.35
C LEU A 141 -11.35 -9.53 21.86
N LEU A 142 -11.14 -8.37 22.50
CA LEU A 142 -11.12 -8.29 23.95
C LEU A 142 -12.56 -8.27 24.48
N PHE A 143 -13.19 -9.44 24.38
CA PHE A 143 -14.49 -9.72 24.98
C PHE A 143 -14.29 -9.81 26.49
N ASP A 144 -15.01 -8.97 27.23
CA ASP A 144 -14.84 -8.84 28.69
C ASP A 144 -13.40 -8.49 29.13
N LYS A 145 -13.21 -7.84 30.28
CA LYS A 145 -11.86 -7.42 30.71
C LYS A 145 -10.94 -8.58 31.17
N LEU A 146 -11.32 -9.83 30.88
CA LEU A 146 -10.71 -11.04 31.43
C LEU A 146 -9.58 -11.60 30.57
N VAL A 147 -9.55 -11.29 29.27
CA VAL A 147 -8.50 -11.73 28.35
C VAL A 147 -7.61 -10.55 28.01
N LYS A 148 -6.31 -10.70 28.20
CA LYS A 148 -5.34 -9.67 27.83
C LYS A 148 -5.03 -9.77 26.35
N ILE A 149 -4.69 -8.64 25.74
CA ILE A 149 -4.24 -8.63 24.34
C ILE A 149 -2.95 -9.44 24.14
N THR A 150 -2.11 -9.50 25.17
CA THR A 150 -0.88 -10.31 25.22
C THR A 150 -1.15 -11.82 25.25
N ASP A 151 -2.38 -12.25 25.55
CA ASP A 151 -2.79 -13.66 25.46
C ASP A 151 -3.02 -14.07 23.98
N TYR A 152 -3.19 -13.10 23.07
CA TYR A 152 -3.39 -13.36 21.64
C TYR A 152 -2.07 -13.37 20.88
N THR A 153 -1.91 -14.37 20.03
CA THR A 153 -0.95 -14.34 18.91
C THR A 153 -1.73 -14.09 17.64
N PHE A 154 -1.47 -12.96 16.98
CA PHE A 154 -2.10 -12.62 15.70
C PHE A 154 -1.29 -13.22 14.56
N ASP A 155 -1.99 -13.76 13.56
CA ASP A 155 -1.32 -14.31 12.37
C ASP A 155 -1.02 -13.23 11.32
N GLN A 156 -1.61 -12.03 11.48
CA GLN A 156 -1.50 -10.93 10.54
C GLN A 156 -0.86 -9.69 11.15
N LEU A 157 -0.23 -8.90 10.27
CA LEU A 157 0.27 -7.58 10.61
C LEU A 157 -0.82 -6.51 10.51
N LEU A 158 -0.75 -5.53 11.42
CA LEU A 158 -1.52 -4.30 11.36
C LEU A 158 -0.58 -3.11 11.27
N PHE A 159 -0.93 -2.09 10.50
CA PHE A 159 -0.16 -0.85 10.39
C PHE A 159 -1.02 0.34 10.78
N SER A 160 -0.38 1.40 11.26
CA SER A 160 -1.10 2.60 11.68
C SER A 160 -1.71 3.27 10.45
N TYR A 161 -2.93 3.79 10.63
CA TYR A 161 -3.58 4.62 9.64
C TYR A 161 -3.82 6.00 10.21
N THR A 162 -3.30 7.00 9.50
CA THR A 162 -3.65 8.39 9.75
C THR A 162 -4.64 8.81 8.68
N LYS A 163 -5.82 9.26 9.09
CA LYS A 163 -6.84 9.73 8.15
C LYS A 163 -6.27 10.90 7.33
N PRO A 164 -6.43 10.91 6.00
CA PRO A 164 -6.08 12.05 5.17
C PRO A 164 -6.73 13.32 5.72
N ARG A 165 -5.96 14.41 5.70
CA ARG A 165 -6.42 15.73 6.12
C ARG A 165 -7.47 16.26 5.12
N ASP A 166 -8.14 17.37 5.45
CA ASP A 166 -9.14 17.99 4.57
C ASP A 166 -8.51 18.68 3.33
N VAL A 167 -7.82 17.89 2.51
CA VAL A 167 -7.10 18.33 1.30
C VAL A 167 -8.06 18.93 0.30
N LYS A 168 -9.28 18.37 0.18
CA LYS A 168 -10.29 18.79 -0.79
C LYS A 168 -10.67 20.25 -0.65
N VAL A 169 -10.97 20.67 0.58
CA VAL A 169 -11.34 22.06 0.87
C VAL A 169 -10.16 22.98 0.57
N LYS A 170 -8.97 22.60 1.00
CA LYS A 170 -7.74 23.37 0.78
C LYS A 170 -7.37 23.48 -0.70
N TYR A 171 -7.58 22.42 -1.47
CA TYR A 171 -7.41 22.40 -2.91
C TYR A 171 -8.41 23.32 -3.61
N ALA A 172 -9.69 23.28 -3.24
CA ALA A 172 -10.71 24.16 -3.81
C ALA A 172 -10.38 25.64 -3.58
N GLU A 173 -10.02 26.02 -2.35
CA GLU A 173 -9.58 27.38 -2.01
C GLU A 173 -8.33 27.80 -2.82
N PHE A 174 -7.38 26.89 -2.96
CA PHE A 174 -6.14 27.10 -3.72
C PHE A 174 -6.39 27.33 -5.21
N VAL A 175 -7.18 26.48 -5.85
CA VAL A 175 -7.48 26.58 -7.29
C VAL A 175 -8.32 27.81 -7.60
N GLU A 176 -9.30 28.16 -6.76
CA GLU A 176 -10.07 29.40 -6.92
C GLU A 176 -9.13 30.62 -6.91
N HIS A 177 -8.18 30.66 -5.98
CA HIS A 177 -7.14 31.71 -5.99
C HIS A 177 -6.37 31.73 -7.31
N LEU A 178 -5.91 30.59 -7.84
CA LEU A 178 -5.20 30.55 -9.12
C LEU A 178 -6.06 31.04 -10.30
N LYS A 179 -7.35 30.68 -10.34
CA LYS A 179 -8.30 31.11 -11.39
C LYS A 179 -8.57 32.61 -11.37
N THR A 180 -8.45 33.27 -10.22
CA THR A 180 -8.62 34.73 -10.11
C THR A 180 -7.40 35.54 -10.58
N LEU A 181 -6.25 34.89 -10.81
CA LEU A 181 -5.04 35.56 -11.27
C LEU A 181 -5.23 36.07 -12.70
N LYS A 182 -4.84 37.32 -12.95
CA LYS A 182 -4.80 37.89 -14.31
C LYS A 182 -3.64 37.29 -15.11
N LEU A 183 -3.87 36.17 -15.78
CA LEU A 183 -2.90 35.47 -16.62
C LEU A 183 -3.09 35.81 -18.10
N PRO A 184 -2.05 35.65 -18.95
CA PRO A 184 -2.19 35.82 -20.41
C PRO A 184 -3.17 34.85 -21.06
N LEU A 185 -3.30 33.65 -20.48
CA LEU A 185 -4.30 32.65 -20.82
C LEU A 185 -4.98 32.19 -19.53
N SER A 186 -6.31 32.10 -19.57
CA SER A 186 -7.12 31.71 -18.41
C SER A 186 -7.05 30.19 -18.16
N ILE A 187 -7.18 29.79 -16.89
CA ILE A 187 -7.31 28.38 -16.50
C ILE A 187 -8.76 27.95 -16.76
N THR A 188 -8.95 26.89 -17.54
CA THR A 188 -10.26 26.38 -17.97
C THR A 188 -10.68 25.09 -17.27
N PHE A 189 -9.70 24.28 -16.89
CA PHE A 189 -9.92 23.01 -16.20
C PHE A 189 -8.73 22.74 -15.29
N ASP A 190 -8.99 22.02 -14.21
CA ASP A 190 -8.03 21.62 -13.21
C ASP A 190 -8.37 20.21 -12.75
N ASP A 191 -7.35 19.44 -12.38
CA ASP A 191 -7.55 18.16 -11.73
C ASP A 191 -6.48 17.87 -10.67
N LEU A 192 -6.90 17.15 -9.64
CA LEU A 192 -6.09 16.70 -8.52
C LEU A 192 -6.03 15.18 -8.55
N LEU A 193 -4.84 14.62 -8.80
CA LEU A 193 -4.68 13.17 -8.82
C LEU A 193 -4.39 12.61 -7.43
N PHE A 194 -4.88 11.39 -7.19
CA PHE A 194 -4.53 10.54 -6.03
C PHE A 194 -4.77 11.14 -4.64
N GLU A 195 -5.64 12.15 -4.54
CA GLU A 195 -5.94 12.87 -3.29
C GLU A 195 -6.21 11.93 -2.10
N ASN A 196 -7.08 10.93 -2.30
CA ASN A 196 -7.60 10.09 -1.21
C ASN A 196 -6.60 9.03 -0.72
N THR A 197 -5.54 8.76 -1.48
CA THR A 197 -4.56 7.72 -1.14
C THR A 197 -3.20 8.31 -0.80
N ASN A 198 -2.97 9.61 -1.02
CA ASN A 198 -1.68 10.23 -0.79
C ASN A 198 -1.35 10.33 0.72
N ILE A 199 -0.10 10.00 1.05
CA ILE A 199 0.42 10.05 2.44
C ILE A 199 1.35 11.24 2.66
N LEU A 200 1.80 11.88 1.57
CA LEU A 200 2.68 13.03 1.62
C LEU A 200 1.86 14.31 1.49
N PRO A 201 2.33 15.42 2.08
CA PRO A 201 1.64 16.70 1.96
C PRO A 201 1.82 17.35 0.58
N ILE A 202 2.24 16.60 -0.45
CA ILE A 202 2.57 17.12 -1.78
C ILE A 202 1.64 16.49 -2.81
N PHE A 203 0.95 17.32 -3.58
CA PHE A 203 -0.06 16.87 -4.53
C PHE A 203 0.22 17.38 -5.94
N ASP A 204 0.21 16.47 -6.93
CA ASP A 204 0.27 16.85 -8.34
C ASP A 204 -1.09 17.42 -8.78
N VAL A 205 -1.06 18.67 -9.22
CA VAL A 205 -2.22 19.40 -9.76
C VAL A 205 -1.96 19.68 -11.24
N PHE A 206 -2.89 19.27 -12.08
CA PHE A 206 -2.87 19.60 -13.50
C PHE A 206 -3.79 20.77 -13.76
N ILE A 207 -3.31 21.78 -14.49
CA ILE A 207 -4.14 22.89 -14.95
C ILE A 207 -4.10 22.98 -16.47
N TYR A 208 -5.26 23.30 -17.04
CA TYR A 208 -5.44 23.47 -18.47
C TYR A 208 -5.70 24.91 -18.80
N LEU A 209 -4.83 25.46 -19.63
CA LEU A 209 -5.00 26.79 -20.16
C LEU A 209 -5.97 26.76 -21.35
N GLU A 210 -6.68 27.87 -21.56
CA GLU A 210 -7.54 28.02 -22.72
C GLU A 210 -6.80 27.80 -24.04
N SER A 211 -7.52 27.32 -25.05
CA SER A 211 -6.94 27.06 -26.37
C SER A 211 -6.52 28.37 -27.03
N SER A 212 -5.26 28.44 -27.48
CA SER A 212 -4.72 29.58 -28.20
C SER A 212 -4.00 29.12 -29.46
N SER A 213 -4.21 29.83 -30.57
CA SER A 213 -3.44 29.64 -31.81
C SER A 213 -1.98 30.12 -31.69
N GLN A 214 -1.63 30.78 -30.59
CA GLN A 214 -0.30 31.32 -30.33
C GLN A 214 0.66 30.31 -29.67
N TRP A 215 0.17 29.12 -29.30
CA TRP A 215 1.07 28.07 -28.81
C TRP A 215 2.11 27.71 -29.89
N PRO A 216 3.41 27.65 -29.55
CA PRO A 216 4.42 27.21 -30.48
C PRO A 216 4.15 25.77 -30.96
N LYS A 217 4.69 25.43 -32.14
CA LYS A 217 4.65 24.05 -32.66
C LYS A 217 5.86 23.23 -32.24
N ASP A 218 6.97 23.91 -31.94
CA ASP A 218 8.22 23.31 -31.50
C ASP A 218 8.15 22.98 -30.00
N GLN A 219 8.67 21.81 -29.60
CA GLN A 219 8.53 21.31 -28.23
C GLN A 219 9.37 22.13 -27.24
N ASP A 220 10.59 22.51 -27.59
CA ASP A 220 11.44 23.31 -26.70
C ASP A 220 10.83 24.71 -26.49
N ALA A 221 10.25 25.28 -27.55
CA ALA A 221 9.50 26.53 -27.46
C ALA A 221 8.23 26.40 -26.59
N ILE A 222 7.50 25.29 -26.67
CA ILE A 222 6.37 24.99 -25.77
C ILE A 222 6.84 24.94 -24.32
N ASP A 223 7.94 24.24 -24.04
CA ASP A 223 8.46 24.08 -22.68
C ASP A 223 8.95 25.42 -22.10
N CYS A 224 9.56 26.27 -22.94
CA CYS A 224 9.91 27.65 -22.57
C CYS A 224 8.66 28.50 -22.25
N ALA A 225 7.60 28.38 -23.07
CA ALA A 225 6.34 29.07 -22.83
C ALA A 225 5.68 28.60 -21.53
N LYS A 226 5.64 27.29 -21.26
CA LYS A 226 5.16 26.74 -19.98
C LYS A 226 5.97 27.26 -18.79
N THR A 227 7.29 27.30 -18.91
CA THR A 227 8.17 27.87 -17.88
C THR A 227 7.85 29.35 -17.61
N ALA A 228 7.62 30.14 -18.66
CA ALA A 228 7.20 31.53 -18.50
C ALA A 228 5.84 31.66 -17.78
N PHE A 229 4.89 30.78 -18.07
CA PHE A 229 3.63 30.70 -17.33
C PHE A 229 3.83 30.31 -15.86
N TYR A 230 4.71 29.34 -15.56
CA TYR A 230 5.06 28.99 -14.19
C TYR A 230 5.63 30.20 -13.43
N CYS A 231 6.52 30.97 -14.05
CA CYS A 231 7.01 32.23 -13.47
C CYS A 231 5.90 33.25 -13.23
N GLN A 232 4.95 33.40 -14.15
CA GLN A 232 3.79 34.30 -13.97
C GLN A 232 2.89 33.86 -12.80
N LEU A 233 2.58 32.57 -12.70
CA LEU A 233 1.82 32.01 -11.59
C LEU A 233 2.55 32.22 -10.26
N TYR A 234 3.85 31.93 -10.22
CA TYR A 234 4.70 32.14 -9.05
C TYR A 234 4.69 33.62 -8.58
N LEU A 235 4.92 34.56 -9.50
CA LEU A 235 5.00 35.99 -9.18
C LEU A 235 3.65 36.56 -8.69
N LYS A 236 2.54 36.07 -9.24
CA LYS A 236 1.19 36.60 -8.94
C LYS A 236 0.51 35.89 -7.78
N SER A 237 0.95 34.69 -7.40
CA SER A 237 0.34 33.94 -6.32
C SER A 237 0.83 34.37 -4.94
N LYS A 238 -0.10 34.39 -3.98
CA LYS A 238 0.23 34.58 -2.56
C LYS A 238 0.81 33.32 -1.90
N TYR A 239 0.65 32.16 -2.54
CA TYR A 239 1.11 30.85 -2.04
C TYR A 239 2.45 30.41 -2.63
N ARG A 240 3.18 31.31 -3.29
CA ARG A 240 4.43 31.00 -3.99
C ARG A 240 5.44 30.31 -3.08
N HIS A 241 6.04 29.22 -3.56
CA HIS A 241 7.08 28.50 -2.82
C HIS A 241 8.32 28.25 -3.69
N SER A 242 8.18 27.56 -4.82
CA SER A 242 9.31 27.37 -5.76
C SER A 242 8.84 27.23 -7.21
N VAL A 243 9.76 27.40 -8.16
CA VAL A 243 9.51 27.26 -9.59
C VAL A 243 10.61 26.43 -10.25
N SER A 244 10.22 25.51 -11.14
CA SER A 244 11.10 24.67 -11.94
C SER A 244 10.75 24.84 -13.43
N LYS A 245 11.53 24.21 -14.31
CA LYS A 245 11.26 24.15 -15.76
C LYS A 245 10.00 23.34 -16.07
N GLU A 246 9.69 22.32 -15.28
CA GLU A 246 8.57 21.40 -15.55
C GLU A 246 7.31 21.69 -14.71
N TYR A 247 7.40 22.50 -13.64
CA TYR A 247 6.30 22.74 -12.70
C TYR A 247 6.52 24.00 -11.85
N CYS A 248 5.46 24.46 -11.18
CA CYS A 248 5.52 25.46 -10.12
C CYS A 248 4.91 24.88 -8.83
N VAL A 249 5.47 25.19 -7.67
CA VAL A 249 4.95 24.69 -6.39
C VAL A 249 4.47 25.83 -5.51
N PHE A 250 3.32 25.58 -4.90
CA PHE A 250 2.64 26.48 -4.00
C PHE A 250 2.46 25.84 -2.64
N LYS A 251 2.84 26.57 -1.58
CA LYS A 251 2.61 26.14 -0.21
C LYS A 251 1.36 26.81 0.33
N TYR A 252 0.39 26.00 0.73
CA TYR A 252 -0.82 26.45 1.41
C TYR A 252 -0.92 25.74 2.75
N ASP A 253 -0.68 26.49 3.83
CA ASP A 253 -0.55 25.93 5.16
C ASP A 253 0.58 24.88 5.22
N GLU A 254 0.22 23.64 5.46
CA GLU A 254 1.08 22.46 5.51
C GLU A 254 1.13 21.68 4.19
N PHE A 255 0.28 22.02 3.23
CA PHE A 255 0.18 21.34 1.93
C PHE A 255 1.00 22.03 0.85
N TYR A 256 1.47 21.23 -0.09
CA TYR A 256 2.23 21.64 -1.25
C TYR A 256 1.49 21.20 -2.52
N PHE A 257 1.05 22.16 -3.31
CA PHE A 257 0.40 21.92 -4.59
C PHE A 257 1.42 22.11 -5.71
N LYS A 258 1.79 21.01 -6.35
CA LYS A 258 2.72 20.96 -7.47
C LYS A 258 1.97 21.05 -8.78
N VAL A 259 1.96 22.26 -9.35
CA VAL A 259 1.17 22.60 -10.53
C VAL A 259 1.94 22.32 -11.81
N ARG A 260 1.32 21.56 -12.70
CA ARG A 260 1.78 21.28 -14.06
C ARG A 260 0.78 21.80 -15.08
N ILE A 261 1.27 22.53 -16.07
CA ILE A 261 0.43 23.06 -17.16
C ILE A 261 0.30 22.02 -18.26
N LEU A 262 -0.94 21.78 -18.66
CA LEU A 262 -1.30 20.98 -19.80
C LEU A 262 -1.93 21.84 -20.90
N ILE A 263 -1.56 21.55 -22.13
CA ILE A 263 -2.13 22.10 -23.36
C ILE A 263 -2.76 20.98 -24.19
N LYS A 264 -3.52 21.35 -25.23
CA LYS A 264 -4.25 20.38 -26.06
C LYS A 264 -3.37 19.27 -26.63
N SER A 265 -2.12 19.58 -27.01
CA SER A 265 -1.16 18.60 -27.52
C SER A 265 -0.63 17.64 -26.44
N ASP A 266 -0.78 17.96 -25.15
CA ASP A 266 -0.31 17.12 -24.04
C ASP A 266 -1.27 15.99 -23.68
N PHE A 267 -2.48 15.95 -24.27
CA PHE A 267 -3.45 14.85 -24.12
C PHE A 267 -2.98 13.56 -24.80
N SER A 268 -1.88 13.03 -24.26
CA SER A 268 -1.29 11.75 -24.61
C SER A 268 -2.07 10.60 -23.98
N ALA A 269 -1.78 9.38 -24.44
CA ALA A 269 -2.30 8.16 -23.81
C ALA A 269 -1.94 8.10 -22.31
N LYS A 270 -0.75 8.58 -21.91
CA LYS A 270 -0.33 8.67 -20.51
C LYS A 270 -1.32 9.45 -19.67
N TYR A 271 -1.67 10.66 -20.10
CA TYR A 271 -2.56 11.53 -19.32
C TYR A 271 -3.94 10.90 -19.15
N LYS A 272 -4.53 10.38 -20.24
CA LYS A 272 -5.84 9.72 -20.20
C LYS A 272 -5.87 8.54 -19.24
N VAL A 273 -4.79 7.75 -19.20
CA VAL A 273 -4.67 6.62 -18.28
C VAL A 273 -4.52 7.09 -16.83
N LEU A 274 -3.71 8.12 -16.56
CA LEU A 274 -3.56 8.66 -15.20
C LEU A 274 -4.88 9.24 -14.65
N MET A 275 -5.63 9.98 -15.48
CA MET A 275 -6.98 10.44 -15.15
C MET A 275 -7.93 9.27 -14.88
N GLY A 276 -7.88 8.24 -15.73
CA GLY A 276 -8.67 7.02 -15.56
C GLY A 276 -8.36 6.33 -14.24
N LEU A 277 -7.09 6.24 -13.88
CA LEU A 277 -6.64 5.65 -12.62
C LEU A 277 -7.11 6.46 -11.42
N GLY A 278 -6.91 7.79 -11.43
CA GLY A 278 -7.42 8.68 -10.38
C GLY A 278 -8.93 8.57 -10.21
N SER A 279 -9.68 8.53 -11.31
CA SER A 279 -11.14 8.33 -11.27
C SER A 279 -11.53 6.96 -10.73
N ALA A 280 -10.83 5.89 -11.11
CA ALA A 280 -11.09 4.54 -10.62
C ALA A 280 -10.85 4.45 -9.10
N VAL A 281 -9.73 4.98 -8.62
CA VAL A 281 -9.39 5.05 -7.19
C VAL A 281 -10.41 5.88 -6.42
N ASN A 282 -10.77 7.07 -6.90
CA ASN A 282 -11.70 7.98 -6.21
C ASN A 282 -13.14 7.44 -6.10
N LYS A 283 -13.53 6.47 -6.95
CA LYS A 283 -14.85 5.83 -6.88
C LYS A 283 -14.91 4.69 -5.85
N LEU A 284 -13.78 4.23 -5.34
CA LEU A 284 -13.73 3.19 -4.32
C LEU A 284 -14.08 3.75 -2.94
N ASP A 285 -14.39 2.86 -2.01
CA ASP A 285 -14.81 3.22 -0.66
C ASP A 285 -13.63 3.62 0.24
N GLU A 286 -13.95 4.24 1.38
CA GLU A 286 -12.95 4.68 2.37
C GLU A 286 -12.08 3.51 2.87
N ASP A 287 -12.64 2.30 2.88
CA ASP A 287 -11.94 1.06 3.23
C ASP A 287 -10.79 0.75 2.25
N PHE A 288 -11.02 0.93 0.94
CA PHE A 288 -9.95 0.86 -0.05
C PHE A 288 -8.92 1.97 0.11
N HIS A 289 -9.36 3.23 0.29
CA HIS A 289 -8.44 4.37 0.44
C HIS A 289 -7.52 4.19 1.65
N ARG A 290 -8.06 3.70 2.77
CA ARG A 290 -7.29 3.34 3.96
C ARG A 290 -6.19 2.31 3.66
N LYS A 291 -6.54 1.24 2.94
CA LYS A 291 -5.57 0.20 2.54
C LYS A 291 -4.48 0.74 1.62
N ALA A 292 -4.85 1.57 0.64
CA ALA A 292 -3.88 2.21 -0.25
C ALA A 292 -2.91 3.13 0.53
N HIS A 293 -3.44 3.90 1.50
CA HIS A 293 -2.63 4.70 2.42
C HIS A 293 -1.68 3.83 3.25
N MET A 294 -2.14 2.69 3.78
CA MET A 294 -1.29 1.74 4.50
C MET A 294 -0.18 1.19 3.61
N ALA A 295 -0.49 0.75 2.38
CA ALA A 295 0.51 0.26 1.44
C ALA A 295 1.58 1.31 1.12
N LYS A 296 1.17 2.55 0.83
CA LYS A 296 2.09 3.67 0.61
C LYS A 296 2.93 3.95 1.85
N THR A 297 2.36 3.85 3.05
CA THR A 297 3.08 4.05 4.32
C THR A 297 4.15 2.97 4.51
N ILE A 298 3.81 1.70 4.26
CA ILE A 298 4.77 0.59 4.31
C ILE A 298 5.90 0.82 3.30
N PHE A 299 5.55 1.10 2.04
CA PHE A 299 6.56 1.36 1.00
C PHE A 299 7.41 2.61 1.29
N ALA A 300 6.83 3.64 1.91
CA ALA A 300 7.56 4.83 2.32
C ALA A 300 8.55 4.51 3.44
N ARG A 301 8.13 3.77 4.46
CA ARG A 301 9.03 3.35 5.55
C ARG A 301 10.14 2.43 5.05
N LEU A 302 9.87 1.60 4.04
CA LEU A 302 10.86 0.75 3.35
C LEU A 302 11.71 1.51 2.32
N GLY A 303 11.52 2.81 2.18
CA GLY A 303 12.26 3.70 1.28
C GLY A 303 11.98 3.50 -0.21
N LEU A 304 10.90 2.79 -0.55
CA LEU A 304 10.49 2.52 -1.92
C LEU A 304 9.58 3.62 -2.47
N TYR A 305 8.72 4.21 -1.62
CA TYR A 305 7.80 5.27 -2.03
C TYR A 305 8.25 6.65 -1.48
N PRO A 306 8.25 7.71 -2.30
CA PRO A 306 7.77 7.77 -3.69
C PRO A 306 8.89 7.57 -4.74
N LEU A 307 10.10 7.23 -4.29
CA LEU A 307 11.27 7.29 -5.16
C LEU A 307 11.29 6.18 -6.23
N CYS A 308 11.15 4.93 -5.80
CA CYS A 308 11.15 3.77 -6.69
C CYS A 308 9.73 3.44 -7.16
N PHE A 309 8.76 3.58 -6.27
CA PHE A 309 7.35 3.34 -6.51
C PHE A 309 6.63 4.68 -6.48
N ASP A 310 6.10 5.12 -7.62
CA ASP A 310 5.26 6.32 -7.69
C ASP A 310 3.79 6.00 -7.36
N ASP A 311 2.95 7.02 -7.23
CA ASP A 311 1.52 6.84 -6.94
C ASP A 311 0.83 5.93 -7.95
N CYS A 312 1.18 6.06 -9.23
CA CYS A 312 0.59 5.25 -10.28
C CYS A 312 0.91 3.76 -10.08
N PHE A 313 2.16 3.43 -9.76
CA PHE A 313 2.59 2.06 -9.51
C PHE A 313 1.90 1.47 -8.28
N VAL A 314 1.92 2.21 -7.15
CA VAL A 314 1.35 1.72 -5.89
C VAL A 314 -0.16 1.56 -6.00
N ASP A 315 -0.87 2.52 -6.58
CA ASP A 315 -2.33 2.44 -6.68
C ASP A 315 -2.78 1.30 -7.61
N VAL A 316 -2.02 1.00 -8.68
CA VAL A 316 -2.28 -0.20 -9.51
C VAL A 316 -2.10 -1.50 -8.70
N ILE A 317 -1.05 -1.59 -7.88
CA ILE A 317 -0.86 -2.74 -6.99
C ILE A 317 -2.02 -2.84 -6.00
N CYS A 318 -2.42 -1.73 -5.37
CA CYS A 318 -3.53 -1.69 -4.44
C CYS A 318 -4.85 -2.10 -5.10
N LEU A 319 -5.13 -1.66 -6.33
CA LEU A 319 -6.31 -2.10 -7.08
C LEU A 319 -6.27 -3.59 -7.38
N ALA A 320 -5.12 -4.13 -7.79
CA ALA A 320 -4.94 -5.55 -8.08
C ALA A 320 -5.10 -6.43 -6.83
N LEU A 321 -4.70 -5.94 -5.66
CA LEU A 321 -4.69 -6.69 -4.40
C LEU A 321 -5.95 -6.50 -3.55
N GLY A 322 -6.50 -5.29 -3.55
CA GLY A 322 -7.45 -4.82 -2.54
C GLY A 322 -8.91 -4.85 -2.99
N HIS A 323 -9.19 -4.98 -4.29
CA HIS A 323 -10.57 -5.01 -4.75
C HIS A 323 -11.33 -6.23 -4.18
N GLY A 324 -12.29 -5.97 -3.29
CA GLY A 324 -13.13 -7.00 -2.66
C GLY A 324 -12.51 -7.73 -1.45
N VAL A 325 -11.32 -7.32 -1.00
CA VAL A 325 -10.75 -7.77 0.29
C VAL A 325 -11.35 -6.93 1.39
N ILE A 326 -11.90 -7.55 2.44
CA ILE A 326 -12.41 -6.85 3.64
C ILE A 326 -11.36 -7.01 4.74
N GLY A 327 -11.10 -5.97 5.53
CA GLY A 327 -10.13 -5.98 6.61
C GLY A 327 -8.70 -5.59 6.20
N ASP A 328 -8.05 -4.83 7.08
CA ASP A 328 -6.73 -4.26 6.84
C ASP A 328 -5.61 -5.31 6.94
N SER A 329 -5.69 -6.21 7.92
CA SER A 329 -4.78 -7.34 8.12
C SER A 329 -4.62 -8.18 6.86
N LYS A 330 -5.74 -8.56 6.26
CA LYS A 330 -5.72 -9.44 5.08
C LYS A 330 -5.15 -8.75 3.85
N PHE A 331 -5.44 -7.46 3.69
CA PHE A 331 -4.83 -6.66 2.63
C PHE A 331 -3.32 -6.59 2.80
N VAL A 332 -2.84 -6.36 4.03
CA VAL A 332 -1.42 -6.37 4.36
C VAL A 332 -0.78 -7.72 4.04
N ASP A 333 -1.38 -8.84 4.44
CA ASP A 333 -0.86 -10.17 4.08
C ASP A 333 -0.72 -10.36 2.56
N ASN A 334 -1.73 -9.93 1.80
CA ASN A 334 -1.71 -10.02 0.35
C ASN A 334 -0.59 -9.14 -0.24
N LEU A 335 -0.36 -7.96 0.35
CA LEU A 335 0.73 -7.05 -0.02
C LEU A 335 2.11 -7.67 0.27
N LEU A 336 2.31 -8.24 1.47
CA LEU A 336 3.57 -8.86 1.87
C LEU A 336 3.91 -10.09 1.00
N ASN A 337 2.89 -10.79 0.52
CA ASN A 337 3.03 -11.97 -0.34
C ASN A 337 2.94 -11.65 -1.84
N PHE A 338 2.80 -10.38 -2.22
CA PHE A 338 2.64 -9.99 -3.62
C PHE A 338 3.91 -10.30 -4.42
N ASN A 339 3.74 -10.90 -5.59
CA ASN A 339 4.86 -11.11 -6.51
C ASN A 339 5.06 -9.90 -7.40
N PHE A 340 6.03 -9.05 -7.04
CA PHE A 340 6.42 -7.86 -7.79
C PHE A 340 7.12 -8.14 -9.13
N ASP A 341 7.36 -9.40 -9.49
CA ASP A 341 7.85 -9.79 -10.83
C ASP A 341 6.73 -9.70 -11.89
N ILE A 342 6.28 -8.47 -12.13
CA ILE A 342 5.20 -8.14 -13.06
C ILE A 342 5.71 -7.57 -14.39
N PHE A 343 6.99 -7.81 -14.70
CA PHE A 343 7.59 -7.44 -15.98
C PHE A 343 6.80 -8.02 -17.15
N GLY A 344 6.48 -7.16 -18.12
CA GLY A 344 5.72 -7.56 -19.30
C GLY A 344 4.26 -7.92 -19.04
N SER A 345 3.71 -7.50 -17.90
CA SER A 345 2.29 -7.63 -17.60
C SER A 345 1.50 -6.42 -18.09
N SER A 346 0.19 -6.61 -18.23
CA SER A 346 -0.80 -5.57 -18.46
C SER A 346 -1.78 -5.51 -17.30
N PHE A 347 -2.16 -4.31 -16.89
CA PHE A 347 -3.21 -4.06 -15.91
C PHE A 347 -4.33 -3.28 -16.58
N ASP A 348 -5.55 -3.80 -16.50
CA ASP A 348 -6.72 -3.18 -17.10
C ASP A 348 -7.57 -2.49 -16.02
N LEU A 349 -7.76 -1.17 -16.18
CA LEU A 349 -8.47 -0.35 -15.19
C LEU A 349 -9.99 -0.59 -15.15
N GLU A 350 -10.58 -1.19 -16.18
CA GLU A 350 -12.02 -1.47 -16.22
C GLU A 350 -12.35 -2.79 -15.51
N THR A 351 -11.48 -3.79 -15.68
CA THR A 351 -11.62 -5.12 -15.09
C THR A 351 -10.88 -5.28 -13.76
N LEU A 352 -9.96 -4.37 -13.44
CA LEU A 352 -9.06 -4.40 -12.29
C LEU A 352 -8.21 -5.67 -12.21
N LYS A 353 -7.82 -6.20 -13.38
CA LYS A 353 -7.07 -7.47 -13.48
C LYS A 353 -5.69 -7.26 -14.07
N LEU A 354 -4.74 -8.01 -13.52
CA LEU A 354 -3.40 -8.15 -14.04
C LEU A 354 -3.33 -9.40 -14.94
N SER A 355 -2.84 -9.23 -16.17
CA SER A 355 -2.59 -10.30 -17.14
C SER A 355 -1.14 -10.32 -17.59
N LYS A 356 -0.59 -11.52 -17.82
CA LYS A 356 0.74 -11.66 -18.45
C LYS A 356 0.57 -11.57 -19.95
N ASP A 357 1.21 -10.58 -20.59
CA ASP A 357 1.17 -10.41 -22.04
C ASP A 357 2.23 -11.27 -22.76
N GLY A 358 3.04 -12.05 -22.03
CA GLY A 358 4.14 -12.85 -22.59
C GLY A 358 5.30 -12.03 -23.17
N SER A 359 5.25 -10.70 -23.07
CA SER A 359 6.31 -9.80 -23.54
C SER A 359 7.46 -9.77 -22.52
N ASN A 360 8.72 -9.82 -22.98
CA ASN A 360 9.89 -9.76 -22.09
C ASN A 360 10.31 -8.30 -21.80
N THR A 361 9.34 -7.39 -21.71
CA THR A 361 9.59 -5.94 -21.59
C THR A 361 9.79 -5.53 -20.13
N LYS A 362 10.68 -4.57 -19.87
CA LYS A 362 10.91 -3.99 -18.54
C LYS A 362 9.78 -3.04 -18.06
N MET A 363 8.60 -3.15 -18.65
CA MET A 363 7.50 -2.20 -18.48
C MET A 363 6.24 -2.94 -17.99
N LEU A 364 5.42 -2.23 -17.21
CA LEU A 364 4.03 -2.57 -16.93
C LEU A 364 3.14 -1.73 -17.85
N LYS A 365 2.22 -2.37 -18.57
CA LYS A 365 1.22 -1.64 -19.36
C LYS A 365 -0.02 -1.40 -18.51
N ILE A 366 -0.52 -0.18 -18.50
CA ILE A 366 -1.79 0.19 -17.89
C ILE A 366 -2.76 0.54 -19.01
N CYS A 367 -3.84 -0.22 -19.12
CA CYS A 367 -4.85 -0.12 -20.16
C CYS A 367 -6.09 0.57 -19.59
N TYR A 368 -6.60 1.56 -20.31
CA TYR A 368 -7.85 2.23 -19.98
C TYR A 368 -8.55 2.66 -21.26
N THR A 369 -9.77 2.16 -21.49
CA THR A 369 -10.52 2.35 -22.74
C THR A 369 -9.64 1.94 -23.95
N ASN A 370 -9.35 2.88 -24.87
CA ASN A 370 -8.48 2.67 -26.04
C ASN A 370 -7.06 3.25 -25.84
N SER A 371 -6.67 3.56 -24.60
CA SER A 371 -5.36 4.15 -24.27
C SER A 371 -4.49 3.17 -23.50
N VAL A 372 -3.21 3.11 -23.85
CA VAL A 372 -2.20 2.30 -23.15
C VAL A 372 -1.07 3.21 -22.70
N PHE A 373 -0.73 3.14 -21.42
CA PHE A 373 0.42 3.80 -20.84
C PHE A 373 1.43 2.75 -20.38
N SER A 374 2.69 2.91 -20.78
CA SER A 374 3.78 2.03 -20.34
C SER A 374 4.51 2.68 -19.16
N LEU A 375 4.41 2.05 -18.00
CA LEU A 375 5.07 2.46 -16.77
C LEU A 375 6.39 1.68 -16.63
N PRO A 376 7.56 2.35 -16.56
CA PRO A 376 8.82 1.68 -16.26
C PRO A 376 8.78 1.04 -14.88
N LEU A 377 9.24 -0.20 -14.82
CA LEU A 377 9.38 -0.91 -13.56
C LEU A 377 10.73 -0.61 -12.91
N PRO A 378 10.81 -0.62 -11.57
CA PRO A 378 12.06 -0.46 -10.85
C PRO A 378 13.11 -1.51 -11.22
N ASP A 379 14.37 -1.22 -10.93
CA ASP A 379 15.47 -2.15 -11.17
C ASP A 379 15.19 -3.49 -10.46
N ARG A 380 15.56 -4.60 -11.10
CA ARG A 380 15.34 -5.95 -10.58
C ARG A 380 15.94 -6.11 -9.18
N GLN A 381 17.09 -5.48 -8.90
CA GLN A 381 17.68 -5.52 -7.56
C GLN A 381 16.79 -4.86 -6.50
N ILE A 382 16.15 -3.72 -6.83
CA ILE A 382 15.19 -3.05 -5.95
C ILE A 382 13.97 -3.96 -5.71
N ILE A 383 13.49 -4.63 -6.75
CA ILE A 383 12.36 -5.57 -6.66
C ILE A 383 12.69 -6.79 -5.78
N GLU A 384 13.87 -7.39 -5.93
CA GLU A 384 14.29 -8.53 -5.10
C GLU A 384 14.56 -8.13 -3.64
N GLU A 385 15.17 -6.97 -3.40
CA GLU A 385 15.34 -6.43 -2.05
C GLU A 385 13.97 -6.13 -1.41
N THR A 386 13.03 -5.57 -2.17
CA THR A 386 11.64 -5.36 -1.72
C THR A 386 10.99 -6.67 -1.29
N LYS A 387 11.06 -7.73 -2.11
CA LYS A 387 10.50 -9.04 -1.75
C LYS A 387 11.13 -9.60 -0.48
N THR A 388 12.45 -9.45 -0.33
CA THR A 388 13.19 -9.95 0.84
C THR A 388 12.74 -9.23 2.10
N LYS A 389 12.69 -7.88 2.06
CA LYS A 389 12.22 -7.06 3.17
C LYS A 389 10.78 -7.36 3.55
N LEU A 390 9.85 -7.40 2.58
CA LEU A 390 8.44 -7.69 2.86
C LEU A 390 8.25 -9.09 3.48
N ARG A 391 9.04 -10.09 3.07
CA ARG A 391 9.01 -11.42 3.69
C ARG A 391 9.58 -11.41 5.11
N SER A 392 10.60 -10.60 5.39
CA SER A 392 11.17 -10.50 6.75
C SER A 392 10.21 -9.90 7.77
N LEU A 393 9.18 -9.16 7.32
CA LEU A 393 8.14 -8.61 8.19
C LEU A 393 7.15 -9.66 8.69
N GLN A 394 7.15 -10.89 8.16
CA GLN A 394 6.17 -11.94 8.47
C GLN A 394 6.37 -12.63 9.83
N ILE A 395 6.90 -11.93 10.85
CA ILE A 395 7.14 -12.49 12.18
C ILE A 395 5.90 -12.27 13.05
N PRO A 396 5.28 -13.34 13.60
CA PRO A 396 4.14 -13.23 14.50
C PRO A 396 4.61 -12.79 15.89
N GLU A 397 4.49 -11.50 16.18
CA GLU A 397 4.63 -10.94 17.52
C GLU A 397 3.36 -10.20 17.92
N VAL A 398 3.19 -9.95 19.22
CA VAL A 398 2.09 -9.14 19.73
C VAL A 398 2.29 -7.70 19.22
N LEU A 399 1.46 -7.28 18.28
CA LEU A 399 1.58 -5.97 17.61
C LEU A 399 0.91 -4.82 18.37
N LEU A 400 0.14 -5.13 19.41
CA LEU A 400 -0.60 -4.19 20.22
C LEU A 400 -0.21 -4.39 21.68
N ASP A 401 0.22 -3.33 22.36
CA ASP A 401 0.47 -3.40 23.80
C ASP A 401 -0.83 -3.41 24.62
N GLU A 402 -0.71 -3.52 25.95
CA GLU A 402 -1.87 -3.55 26.86
C GLU A 402 -2.76 -2.30 26.75
N ASP A 403 -2.23 -1.17 26.25
CA ASP A 403 -2.93 0.10 26.02
C ASP A 403 -3.50 0.21 24.60
N PHE A 404 -3.46 -0.87 23.79
CA PHE A 404 -3.85 -0.90 22.37
C PHE A 404 -3.03 0.00 21.46
N ILE A 405 -1.81 0.35 21.84
CA ILE A 405 -0.91 1.11 20.98
C ILE A 405 -0.24 0.15 20.02
N LEU A 406 -0.30 0.49 18.73
CA LEU A 406 0.31 -0.31 17.67
C LEU A 406 1.84 -0.16 17.67
N GLN A 407 2.53 -1.29 17.81
CA GLN A 407 4.00 -1.39 17.86
C GLN A 407 4.63 -1.77 16.50
N ALA A 408 3.81 -2.17 15.53
CA ALA A 408 4.25 -2.67 14.21
C ALA A 408 5.08 -1.67 13.39
N ASP A 409 4.94 -0.38 13.68
CA ASP A 409 5.62 0.69 12.97
C ASP A 409 7.15 0.62 13.13
N HIS A 410 7.66 0.15 14.27
CA HIS A 410 9.10 -0.02 14.52
C HIS A 410 9.72 -1.17 13.72
N ILE A 411 8.92 -2.15 13.29
CA ILE A 411 9.38 -3.28 12.47
C ILE A 411 9.86 -2.80 11.09
N LEU A 412 9.40 -1.62 10.66
CA LEU A 412 9.72 -1.03 9.36
C LEU A 412 10.91 -0.05 9.39
N ASP A 413 11.54 0.15 10.55
CA ASP A 413 12.69 1.05 10.65
C ASP A 413 13.93 0.41 9.99
N PHE A 414 14.66 1.22 9.21
CA PHE A 414 15.84 0.76 8.50
C PHE A 414 17.02 0.51 9.45
N ASP A 415 17.65 -0.66 9.35
CA ASP A 415 19.02 -0.80 9.83
C ASP A 415 19.98 -0.04 8.90
N THR A 416 20.51 1.08 9.40
CA THR A 416 21.49 1.89 8.69
C THR A 416 22.75 1.12 8.32
N SER A 417 23.05 -0.02 8.97
CA SER A 417 24.28 -0.80 8.74
C SER A 417 24.31 -1.53 7.39
N GLU A 418 23.15 -1.81 6.80
CA GLU A 418 23.02 -2.54 5.53
C GLU A 418 23.34 -1.70 4.28
N TYR A 419 23.54 -0.39 4.45
CA TYR A 419 23.71 0.58 3.36
C TYR A 419 25.12 1.14 3.36
N ASP A 420 25.70 1.38 2.19
CA ASP A 420 27.04 1.96 2.09
C ASP A 420 27.05 3.43 2.51
N ILE A 421 26.01 4.18 2.14
CA ILE A 421 25.86 5.60 2.45
C ILE A 421 24.42 5.86 2.93
N VAL A 422 24.28 6.64 4.00
CA VAL A 422 23.00 7.10 4.51
C VAL A 422 23.04 8.61 4.69
N LEU A 423 22.07 9.31 4.11
CA LEU A 423 21.90 10.76 4.23
C LEU A 423 20.65 11.07 5.05
N SER A 424 20.71 12.10 5.88
CA SER A 424 19.62 12.50 6.77
C SER A 424 19.44 14.01 6.79
N LYS A 425 18.19 14.45 6.87
CA LYS A 425 17.81 15.86 7.10
C LYS A 425 17.84 16.26 8.56
N LYS A 426 18.03 15.29 9.47
CA LYS A 426 18.07 15.52 10.92
C LYS A 426 19.30 14.87 11.51
N TYR A 427 19.82 15.44 12.59
CA TYR A 427 20.90 14.83 13.34
C TYR A 427 20.48 13.47 13.90
N ILE A 428 21.34 12.46 13.71
CA ILE A 428 21.19 11.11 14.25
C ILE A 428 22.56 10.71 14.84
N PRO A 429 22.62 10.08 16.02
CA PRO A 429 23.89 9.61 16.59
C PRO A 429 24.70 8.78 15.59
N GLY A 430 25.97 9.13 15.42
CA GLY A 430 26.89 8.48 14.47
C GLY A 430 26.89 9.05 13.05
N PHE A 431 26.10 10.09 12.77
CA PHE A 431 26.17 10.84 11.51
C PHE A 431 27.09 12.05 11.66
N SER A 432 27.79 12.39 10.57
CA SER A 432 28.59 13.62 10.45
C SER A 432 27.76 14.72 9.77
N GLU A 433 27.91 15.95 10.22
CA GLU A 433 27.29 17.12 9.59
C GLU A 433 27.97 17.46 8.26
N ILE A 434 27.18 17.85 7.26
CA ILE A 434 27.64 18.27 5.94
C ILE A 434 27.83 19.80 5.96
N ILE A 435 29.08 20.25 5.97
CA ILE A 435 29.43 21.67 6.02
C ILE A 435 29.34 22.30 4.61
N GLY A 436 28.71 23.46 4.50
CA GLY A 436 28.68 24.27 3.27
C GLY A 436 27.59 23.88 2.28
N ASN A 437 26.56 23.15 2.71
CA ASN A 437 25.49 22.73 1.82
C ASN A 437 24.60 23.91 1.39
N ILE A 438 24.32 24.03 0.09
CA ILE A 438 23.41 25.05 -0.43
C ILE A 438 21.98 24.56 -0.19
N THR A 439 21.26 25.24 0.69
CA THR A 439 19.96 24.86 1.26
C THR A 439 18.79 24.80 0.26
N ASP A 440 18.94 25.29 -0.96
CA ASP A 440 17.79 25.84 -1.68
C ASP A 440 17.06 24.88 -2.65
N SER A 441 17.46 23.61 -2.76
CA SER A 441 16.92 22.72 -3.82
C SER A 441 15.86 21.69 -3.41
N PHE A 442 15.61 21.44 -2.11
CA PHE A 442 14.91 20.20 -1.68
C PHE A 442 13.82 20.38 -0.63
N ASP A 443 13.20 21.55 -0.53
CA ASP A 443 12.12 21.76 0.44
C ASP A 443 10.80 21.05 0.10
N LEU A 444 10.74 20.39 -1.07
CA LEU A 444 9.54 19.70 -1.55
C LEU A 444 9.64 18.20 -1.61
N GLY A 445 10.54 17.60 -0.83
CA GLY A 445 10.27 16.33 -0.16
C GLY A 445 10.02 15.08 -1.01
N THR A 446 10.20 15.13 -2.33
CA THR A 446 10.29 13.94 -3.18
C THR A 446 11.33 14.21 -4.25
N PRO A 447 12.39 13.38 -4.38
CA PRO A 447 13.20 13.38 -5.58
C PRO A 447 12.23 13.23 -6.75
N GLU A 448 12.11 14.21 -7.65
CA GLU A 448 11.62 13.81 -8.95
C GLU A 448 12.62 12.81 -9.46
N PHE A 449 12.19 11.54 -9.59
CA PHE A 449 13.02 10.52 -10.20
C PHE A 449 13.57 11.06 -11.52
N LYS A 450 12.87 11.92 -12.27
CA LYS A 450 13.40 12.63 -13.45
C LYS A 450 14.60 13.56 -13.24
N GLU A 451 14.68 14.27 -12.12
CA GLU A 451 15.81 15.18 -11.80
C GLU A 451 17.07 14.37 -11.42
N PHE A 452 16.90 13.22 -10.77
CA PHE A 452 18.02 12.31 -10.45
C PHE A 452 18.32 11.27 -11.56
N SER A 453 17.31 10.73 -12.25
CA SER A 453 17.36 9.55 -13.15
C SER A 453 18.14 9.77 -14.44
N LYS A 454 18.39 11.03 -14.81
CA LYS A 454 19.28 11.36 -15.93
C LYS A 454 20.74 11.49 -15.51
N GLY A 455 21.03 11.48 -14.21
CA GLY A 455 22.34 11.72 -13.64
C GLY A 455 23.22 10.47 -13.51
N ILE A 456 24.53 10.71 -13.47
CA ILE A 456 25.57 9.68 -13.23
C ILE A 456 25.32 8.90 -11.92
N LEU A 457 24.65 9.50 -10.94
CA LEU A 457 24.36 8.94 -9.62
C LEU A 457 23.58 7.61 -9.66
N PHE A 458 22.54 7.46 -10.49
CA PHE A 458 21.78 6.20 -10.59
C PHE A 458 22.54 5.06 -11.27
N LYS A 459 23.59 5.39 -12.04
CA LYS A 459 24.53 4.38 -12.53
C LYS A 459 25.47 3.89 -11.44
N MET A 460 25.62 4.66 -10.37
CA MET A 460 26.54 4.40 -9.26
C MET A 460 25.89 3.73 -8.04
N GLY A 461 24.56 3.80 -7.88
CA GLY A 461 23.92 3.16 -6.72
C GLY A 461 22.44 2.82 -6.89
N TYR A 462 21.94 2.09 -5.89
CA TYR A 462 20.53 1.83 -5.63
C TYR A 462 20.10 2.71 -4.46
N PHE A 463 18.96 3.37 -4.61
CA PHE A 463 18.51 4.44 -3.72
C PHE A 463 17.18 4.06 -3.09
N TYR A 464 17.06 4.30 -1.79
CA TYR A 464 15.85 4.07 -1.02
C TYR A 464 15.58 5.30 -0.15
N TYR A 465 14.50 6.03 -0.40
CA TYR A 465 14.17 7.26 0.31
C TYR A 465 12.99 7.05 1.26
N ASN A 466 13.27 7.02 2.56
CA ASN A 466 12.22 7.04 3.57
C ASN A 466 11.70 8.48 3.72
N SER A 467 10.57 8.74 3.10
CA SER A 467 9.94 10.07 3.06
C SER A 467 9.37 10.52 4.41
N LEU A 468 9.06 9.58 5.31
CA LEU A 468 8.54 9.89 6.66
C LEU A 468 9.65 10.33 7.61
N SER A 469 10.80 9.65 7.58
CA SER A 469 11.98 10.04 8.38
C SER A 469 12.89 11.05 7.68
N ARG A 470 12.65 11.32 6.39
CA ARG A 470 13.49 12.16 5.51
C ARG A 470 14.94 11.69 5.49
N MET A 471 15.10 10.40 5.22
CA MET A 471 16.40 9.73 5.12
C MET A 471 16.54 9.04 3.76
N LEU A 472 17.73 9.14 3.18
CA LEU A 472 18.09 8.47 1.93
C LEU A 472 19.16 7.42 2.20
N PHE A 473 18.83 6.17 1.92
CA PHE A 473 19.68 5.00 2.08
C PHE A 473 20.19 4.55 0.71
N ILE A 474 21.49 4.28 0.62
CA ILE A 474 22.15 4.07 -0.68
C ILE A 474 23.06 2.85 -0.60
N LYS A 475 22.88 1.93 -1.55
CA LYS A 475 23.80 0.82 -1.84
C LYS A 475 24.58 1.13 -3.11
N ALA A 476 25.88 1.26 -3.01
CA ALA A 476 26.76 1.48 -4.15
C ALA A 476 26.80 0.23 -5.04
N LYS A 477 26.79 0.42 -6.35
CA LYS A 477 26.99 -0.66 -7.32
C LYS A 477 28.43 -1.16 -7.27
N THR A 478 28.66 -2.34 -7.85
CA THR A 478 30.01 -2.92 -7.97
C THR A 478 30.95 -1.92 -8.67
N ASP A 479 32.19 -1.83 -8.20
CA ASP A 479 33.25 -0.96 -8.73
C ASP A 479 33.07 0.56 -8.58
N VAL A 480 32.12 0.99 -7.75
CA VAL A 480 31.94 2.40 -7.42
C VAL A 480 32.78 2.78 -6.21
N ASP A 481 33.62 3.81 -6.37
CA ASP A 481 34.31 4.46 -5.26
C ASP A 481 33.29 5.19 -4.38
N THR A 482 33.08 4.66 -3.18
CA THR A 482 32.11 5.16 -2.20
C THR A 482 32.44 6.59 -1.75
N ASP A 483 33.71 6.97 -1.66
CA ASP A 483 34.10 8.31 -1.21
C ASP A 483 33.82 9.35 -2.32
N LEU A 484 34.16 9.03 -3.57
CA LEU A 484 33.77 9.87 -4.72
C LEU A 484 32.24 9.99 -4.83
N PHE A 485 31.54 8.87 -4.67
CA PHE A 485 30.08 8.84 -4.76
C PHE A 485 29.44 9.68 -3.66
N ALA A 486 29.91 9.58 -2.41
CA ALA A 486 29.44 10.40 -1.29
C ALA A 486 29.62 11.89 -1.56
N ASN A 487 30.77 12.30 -2.11
CA ASN A 487 31.01 13.69 -2.46
C ASN A 487 30.04 14.20 -3.54
N LEU A 488 29.80 13.41 -4.59
CA LEU A 488 28.81 13.77 -5.62
C LEU A 488 27.40 13.88 -5.04
N LEU A 489 27.03 12.98 -4.14
CA LEU A 489 25.72 13.03 -3.47
C LEU A 489 25.56 14.27 -2.60
N ILE A 490 26.62 14.67 -1.89
CA ILE A 490 26.61 15.90 -1.07
C ILE A 490 26.42 17.14 -1.95
N LEU A 491 27.04 17.19 -3.14
CA LEU A 491 26.92 18.33 -4.06
C LEU A 491 25.54 18.43 -4.72
N GLU A 492 24.88 17.29 -4.95
CA GLU A 492 23.62 17.20 -5.68
C GLU A 492 22.39 17.12 -4.76
N THR A 493 22.58 17.07 -3.44
CA THR A 493 21.48 16.95 -2.47
C THR A 493 21.64 17.94 -1.33
N SER A 494 20.52 18.37 -0.73
CA SER A 494 20.55 19.29 0.41
C SER A 494 20.43 18.56 1.77
N PHE A 495 20.80 17.28 1.85
CA PHE A 495 20.84 16.58 3.14
C PHE A 495 21.88 17.24 4.06
N GLU A 496 21.59 17.26 5.36
CA GLU A 496 22.40 17.99 6.34
C GLU A 496 23.40 17.07 7.04
N TYR A 497 23.16 15.76 7.01
CA TYR A 497 23.95 14.77 7.72
C TYR A 497 24.22 13.56 6.84
N ILE A 498 25.40 12.95 7.02
CA ILE A 498 25.84 11.75 6.31
C ILE A 498 26.45 10.71 7.26
N LYS A 499 26.19 9.44 6.98
CA LYS A 499 26.88 8.28 7.54
C LYS A 499 27.41 7.43 6.39
N ILE A 500 28.72 7.17 6.39
CA ILE A 500 29.37 6.28 5.42
C ILE A 500 29.75 5.01 6.16
N ASN A 501 29.17 3.88 5.77
CA ASN A 501 29.55 2.59 6.31
C ASN A 501 30.61 1.99 5.40
N LYS A 502 31.83 1.88 5.91
CA LYS A 502 32.89 1.14 5.22
C LYS A 502 32.61 -0.35 5.38
N GLN A 503 31.79 -0.92 4.51
CA GLN A 503 31.74 -2.37 4.40
C GLN A 503 33.09 -2.83 3.85
N THR A 504 33.89 -3.53 4.66
CA THR A 504 35.01 -4.33 4.16
C THR A 504 34.43 -5.41 3.26
N LYS A 505 34.32 -5.12 1.95
CA LYS A 505 33.99 -6.12 0.92
C LYS A 505 35.06 -7.21 1.02
N LYS A 506 34.66 -8.39 1.49
CA LYS A 506 35.50 -9.60 1.50
C LYS A 506 35.52 -10.24 0.13
#